data_AF-A0A496AGT7-F1
#
_entry.id   AF-A0A496AGT7-F1
#
_cell.length_a   1.000
_cell.length_b   1.000
_cell.length_c   1.000
_cell.angle_alpha   90.00
_cell.angle_beta   90.00
_cell.angle_gamma   90.00
#
_symmetry.space_group_name_H-M   'P 1'
#
loop_
_entity.id
_entity.type
_entity.pdbx_description
1 polymer ?
#
loop_
_entity_poly.entity_id
_entity_poly.type
_entity_poly.pdbx_seq_one_letter_code
_entity_poly.pdbx_strand_id
1 'polypeptide(L)'
;MYRKLLTIGLACLIALFAMTMTANAQDKITGPWLWMIAPTEANAGGRDSTDVDSLSAASGGDVTEDGVAANGANEGDKVGDLAWTLGEITDTGGDNVNDTVNAIGLGEGDVNDHSSYALITLESDSDQSGVDMRVGSDDSIKVWLNGEVVHTNAVNRGAGDFQDTFQVDIKTGDNVLLVKVSERGGGWSMFVGVDADVNAVYKPFPAPVAGKITGPWLWMIAPTETGQGGASSTDVDSLAEASGGDVTEEMISIHGANEGDAVGDLEWTVGEITDTGGNNVNDTIVEIGLGEGDINDHSSYALIILEAPEDQMNVPAKVGSDDSVKVWLNGEVVHNNAVNRGAGNFQDDFKVNLVAGPNVLLVKVSERGGGWSMFAGVGGTWEIRQNTFVSVEPAGKLFTTWGSLKTK
;
A
#
# COMPACT_ATOMS: atom_id res chain seq x y z
N MET A 1 -90.20 43.91 -5.18
CA MET A 1 -89.13 44.45 -6.05
C MET A 1 -87.91 43.53 -5.90
N TYR A 2 -87.29 43.13 -7.01
CA TYR A 2 -86.34 42.03 -7.19
C TYR A 2 -85.00 42.10 -6.41
N ARG A 3 -84.43 40.90 -6.13
CA ARG A 3 -83.00 40.43 -6.14
C ARG A 3 -82.67 39.63 -4.86
N LYS A 4 -82.46 38.30 -4.82
CA LYS A 4 -81.51 37.33 -5.45
C LYS A 4 -80.03 37.48 -5.04
N LEU A 5 -79.47 36.33 -4.61
CA LEU A 5 -78.04 35.93 -4.37
C LEU A 5 -77.40 36.43 -3.06
N LEU A 6 -76.56 35.68 -2.31
CA LEU A 6 -75.68 34.54 -2.61
C LEU A 6 -75.35 33.73 -1.33
N THR A 7 -75.07 32.45 -1.54
CA THR A 7 -74.61 31.38 -0.64
C THR A 7 -73.14 31.54 -0.17
N ILE A 8 -72.72 30.66 0.75
CA ILE A 8 -71.37 30.13 1.09
C ILE A 8 -71.15 30.25 2.62
N GLY A 9 -70.90 29.22 3.41
CA GLY A 9 -70.45 27.85 3.16
C GLY A 9 -69.46 27.48 4.28
N LEU A 10 -69.87 26.58 5.17
CA LEU A 10 -69.10 25.98 6.26
C LEU A 10 -67.96 25.11 5.68
N ALA A 11 -66.73 25.24 6.17
CA ALA A 11 -65.72 24.18 6.04
C ALA A 11 -64.65 24.29 7.14
N CYS A 12 -64.65 23.30 8.04
CA CYS A 12 -63.57 23.01 8.98
C CYS A 12 -62.28 22.66 8.22
N LEU A 13 -61.18 23.37 8.53
CA LEU A 13 -59.85 23.01 8.05
C LEU A 13 -59.16 22.18 9.16
N ILE A 14 -59.18 20.85 9.01
CA ILE A 14 -58.24 19.96 9.71
C ILE A 14 -57.00 19.90 8.83
N ALA A 15 -55.92 20.55 9.27
CA ALA A 15 -54.63 20.47 8.60
C ALA A 15 -53.99 19.11 8.91
N LEU A 16 -54.06 18.18 7.95
CA LEU A 16 -53.28 16.96 7.93
C LEU A 16 -51.86 17.34 7.48
N PHE A 17 -50.92 17.48 8.43
CA PHE A 17 -49.51 17.59 8.11
C PHE A 17 -48.99 16.20 7.72
N ALA A 18 -48.93 15.90 6.43
CA ALA A 18 -48.11 14.82 5.91
C ALA A 18 -46.66 15.32 5.86
N MET A 19 -45.86 14.99 6.88
CA MET A 19 -44.41 15.06 6.75
C MET A 19 -43.98 13.94 5.79
N THR A 20 -43.73 14.30 4.54
CA THR A 20 -42.94 13.44 3.65
C THR A 20 -41.51 13.45 4.17
N MET A 21 -41.14 12.44 4.94
CA MET A 21 -39.73 12.13 5.15
C MET A 21 -39.19 11.64 3.81
N THR A 22 -38.47 12.50 3.10
CA THR A 22 -37.56 12.06 2.04
C THR A 22 -36.42 11.33 2.74
N ALA A 23 -36.55 10.01 2.89
CA ALA A 23 -35.38 9.18 3.10
C ALA A 23 -34.55 9.29 1.83
N ASN A 24 -33.35 9.87 1.91
CA ASN A 24 -32.37 9.67 0.86
C ASN A 24 -32.08 8.16 0.86
N ALA A 25 -32.52 7.46 -0.18
CA ALA A 25 -32.01 6.13 -0.46
C ALA A 25 -30.53 6.34 -0.78
N GLN A 26 -29.67 5.82 0.08
CA GLN A 26 -28.24 5.79 -0.16
C GLN A 26 -27.99 4.91 -1.38
N ASP A 27 -27.20 5.39 -2.34
CA ASP A 27 -26.89 4.63 -3.54
C ASP A 27 -26.04 3.40 -3.20
N LYS A 28 -26.37 2.27 -3.82
CA LYS A 28 -25.57 1.05 -3.72
C LYS A 28 -24.34 1.18 -4.59
N ILE A 29 -23.21 0.72 -4.08
CA ILE A 29 -21.97 0.62 -4.84
C ILE A 29 -22.07 -0.63 -5.71
N THR A 30 -22.33 -0.42 -7.01
CA THR A 30 -22.48 -1.52 -7.99
C THR A 30 -21.19 -1.89 -8.70
N GLY A 31 -20.12 -1.12 -8.52
CA GLY A 31 -18.79 -1.40 -9.05
C GLY A 31 -18.36 -0.47 -10.20
N PRO A 32 -17.41 -0.91 -11.05
CA PRO A 32 -16.86 -2.26 -11.09
C PRO A 32 -16.09 -2.62 -9.82
N TRP A 33 -16.36 -3.80 -9.30
CA TRP A 33 -15.61 -4.43 -8.21
C TRP A 33 -14.62 -5.42 -8.80
N LEU A 34 -13.50 -5.64 -8.12
CA LEU A 34 -12.61 -6.76 -8.42
C LEU A 34 -13.06 -7.98 -7.60
N TRP A 35 -13.45 -9.05 -8.29
CA TRP A 35 -14.04 -10.24 -7.69
C TRP A 35 -13.09 -11.42 -7.61
N MET A 36 -13.24 -12.21 -6.56
CA MET A 36 -12.68 -13.55 -6.40
C MET A 36 -13.70 -14.44 -5.70
N ILE A 37 -13.65 -15.75 -5.96
CA ILE A 37 -14.32 -16.75 -5.13
C ILE A 37 -13.30 -17.78 -4.65
N ALA A 38 -13.54 -18.36 -3.48
CA ALA A 38 -12.78 -19.47 -2.95
C ALA A 38 -13.73 -20.53 -2.40
N PRO A 39 -13.49 -21.83 -2.68
CA PRO A 39 -14.29 -22.90 -2.13
C PRO A 39 -14.12 -22.97 -0.61
N THR A 40 -15.17 -23.36 0.09
CA THR A 40 -15.13 -23.72 1.51
C THR A 40 -15.09 -25.23 1.68
N GLU A 41 -14.90 -25.72 2.92
CA GLU A 41 -15.12 -27.15 3.18
C GLU A 41 -16.58 -27.52 2.89
N ALA A 42 -16.81 -28.72 2.37
CA ALA A 42 -18.14 -29.15 1.96
C ALA A 42 -19.16 -29.06 3.11
N ASN A 43 -20.29 -28.39 2.87
CA ASN A 43 -21.34 -28.05 3.85
C ASN A 43 -20.91 -27.11 5.00
N ALA A 44 -19.75 -26.47 4.88
CA ALA A 44 -19.22 -25.53 5.86
C ALA A 44 -19.26 -24.07 5.35
N GLY A 45 -19.95 -23.81 4.24
CA GLY A 45 -20.20 -22.45 3.77
C GLY A 45 -21.05 -21.62 4.73
N GLY A 46 -21.27 -20.35 4.38
CA GLY A 46 -22.04 -19.42 5.22
C GLY A 46 -21.30 -19.04 6.50
N ARG A 47 -22.03 -18.99 7.61
CA ARG A 47 -21.52 -18.62 8.94
C ARG A 47 -20.32 -19.45 9.40
N ASP A 48 -20.24 -20.70 8.98
CA ASP A 48 -19.21 -21.64 9.44
C ASP A 48 -17.85 -21.31 8.76
N SER A 49 -17.88 -20.53 7.66
CA SER A 49 -16.70 -20.06 6.91
C SER A 49 -16.45 -18.55 7.01
N THR A 50 -17.24 -17.78 7.76
CA THR A 50 -17.05 -16.32 7.90
C THR A 50 -15.64 -15.96 8.37
N ASP A 51 -15.12 -16.68 9.37
CA ASP A 51 -13.80 -16.45 9.95
C ASP A 51 -12.71 -17.39 9.40
N VAL A 52 -13.04 -18.23 8.41
CA VAL A 52 -12.06 -19.08 7.72
C VAL A 52 -11.44 -18.29 6.58
N ASP A 53 -10.12 -18.10 6.61
CA ASP A 53 -9.37 -17.49 5.50
C ASP A 53 -9.44 -18.38 4.26
N SER A 54 -10.47 -18.17 3.44
CA SER A 54 -10.74 -19.08 2.31
C SER A 54 -9.78 -18.80 1.15
N LEU A 55 -9.21 -17.59 1.05
CA LEU A 55 -8.14 -17.28 0.11
C LEU A 55 -6.88 -18.07 0.45
N SER A 56 -6.51 -18.11 1.74
CA SER A 56 -5.36 -18.87 2.22
C SER A 56 -5.57 -20.36 2.02
N ALA A 57 -6.77 -20.87 2.32
CA ALA A 57 -7.09 -22.27 2.12
C ALA A 57 -7.00 -22.68 0.63
N ALA A 58 -7.53 -21.85 -0.28
CA ALA A 58 -7.54 -22.13 -1.71
C ALA A 58 -6.16 -21.97 -2.37
N SER A 59 -5.30 -21.10 -1.84
CA SER A 59 -3.96 -20.84 -2.37
C SER A 59 -2.84 -21.63 -1.67
N GLY A 60 -3.13 -22.40 -0.63
CA GLY A 60 -2.11 -23.07 0.17
C GLY A 60 -1.29 -22.11 1.06
N GLY A 61 -1.81 -20.91 1.33
CA GLY A 61 -1.18 -19.89 2.17
C GLY A 61 -0.48 -18.76 1.41
N ASP A 62 -0.47 -18.80 0.07
CA ASP A 62 0.20 -17.77 -0.75
C ASP A 62 -0.57 -16.44 -0.75
N VAL A 63 -1.89 -16.48 -0.63
CA VAL A 63 -2.77 -15.29 -0.58
C VAL A 63 -3.66 -15.40 0.64
N THR A 64 -3.71 -14.34 1.46
CA THR A 64 -4.52 -14.30 2.69
C THR A 64 -5.55 -13.17 2.63
N GLU A 65 -6.65 -13.32 3.38
CA GLU A 65 -7.66 -12.26 3.54
C GLU A 65 -7.04 -10.96 4.04
N ASP A 66 -6.22 -11.04 5.09
CA ASP A 66 -5.54 -9.87 5.67
C ASP A 66 -4.54 -9.25 4.68
N GLY A 67 -3.87 -10.08 3.87
CA GLY A 67 -2.95 -9.63 2.83
C GLY A 67 -3.66 -8.80 1.77
N VAL A 68 -4.81 -9.28 1.27
CA VAL A 68 -5.63 -8.57 0.28
C VAL A 68 -6.31 -7.35 0.90
N ALA A 69 -6.79 -7.43 2.14
CA ALA A 69 -7.40 -6.29 2.81
C ALA A 69 -6.40 -5.14 3.02
N ALA A 70 -5.14 -5.44 3.29
CA ALA A 70 -4.09 -4.46 3.54
C ALA A 70 -3.41 -3.93 2.26
N ASN A 71 -3.30 -4.75 1.22
CA ASN A 71 -2.49 -4.44 0.03
C ASN A 71 -3.28 -4.43 -1.27
N GLY A 72 -4.56 -4.78 -1.24
CA GLY A 72 -5.38 -5.01 -2.42
C GLY A 72 -4.97 -6.25 -3.23
N ALA A 73 -5.54 -6.35 -4.41
CA ALA A 73 -5.24 -7.35 -5.43
C ALA A 73 -5.44 -6.71 -6.81
N ASN A 74 -4.79 -7.26 -7.83
CA ASN A 74 -4.91 -6.80 -9.20
C ASN A 74 -5.69 -7.76 -10.09
N GLU A 75 -6.36 -7.24 -11.10
CA GLU A 75 -6.95 -8.06 -12.17
C GLU A 75 -5.91 -9.00 -12.78
N GLY A 76 -6.24 -10.29 -12.84
CA GLY A 76 -5.34 -11.35 -13.29
C GLY A 76 -4.53 -12.04 -12.19
N ASP A 77 -4.39 -11.45 -10.99
CA ASP A 77 -3.70 -12.09 -9.86
C ASP A 77 -4.39 -13.41 -9.51
N LYS A 78 -3.61 -14.43 -9.16
CA LYS A 78 -4.10 -15.80 -8.97
C LYS A 78 -4.41 -16.13 -7.52
N VAL A 79 -5.50 -16.87 -7.32
CA VAL A 79 -5.81 -17.60 -6.08
C VAL A 79 -6.17 -19.03 -6.49
N GLY A 80 -5.25 -19.97 -6.27
CA GLY A 80 -5.35 -21.29 -6.88
C GLY A 80 -5.44 -21.20 -8.41
N ASP A 81 -6.47 -21.80 -9.00
CA ASP A 81 -6.66 -21.80 -10.45
C ASP A 81 -7.36 -20.54 -10.99
N LEU A 82 -8.06 -19.80 -10.13
CA LEU A 82 -8.86 -18.62 -10.48
C LEU A 82 -8.02 -17.35 -10.50
N ALA A 83 -8.46 -16.36 -11.29
CA ALA A 83 -7.84 -15.04 -11.38
C ALA A 83 -8.83 -13.97 -10.92
N TRP A 84 -8.36 -12.97 -10.19
CA TRP A 84 -9.17 -11.80 -9.84
C TRP A 84 -9.71 -11.15 -11.11
N THR A 85 -11.02 -10.89 -11.16
CA THR A 85 -11.72 -10.49 -12.38
C THR A 85 -12.67 -9.33 -12.11
N LEU A 86 -12.67 -8.31 -12.96
CA LEU A 86 -13.58 -7.17 -12.80
C LEU A 86 -15.02 -7.53 -13.15
N GLY A 87 -15.97 -7.01 -12.37
CA GLY A 87 -17.40 -7.22 -12.58
C GLY A 87 -18.28 -6.20 -11.85
N GLU A 88 -19.42 -5.90 -12.44
CA GLU A 88 -20.47 -5.10 -11.79
C GLU A 88 -21.54 -6.01 -11.20
N ILE A 89 -22.07 -5.62 -10.04
CA ILE A 89 -23.17 -6.31 -9.36
C ILE A 89 -24.44 -5.49 -9.47
N THR A 90 -25.58 -6.16 -9.63
CA THR A 90 -26.88 -5.48 -9.67
C THR A 90 -27.26 -4.95 -8.29
N ASP A 91 -27.89 -3.77 -8.25
CA ASP A 91 -28.37 -3.10 -7.04
C ASP A 91 -29.60 -3.78 -6.39
N THR A 92 -30.10 -4.85 -7.00
CA THR A 92 -31.30 -5.59 -6.61
C THR A 92 -31.10 -7.09 -6.89
N GLY A 93 -31.99 -7.93 -6.33
CA GLY A 93 -31.99 -9.38 -6.54
C GLY A 93 -31.71 -10.18 -5.27
N GLY A 94 -32.00 -11.48 -5.30
CA GLY A 94 -31.67 -12.40 -4.20
C GLY A 94 -30.48 -13.30 -4.49
N ASP A 95 -29.84 -13.12 -5.65
CA ASP A 95 -28.79 -14.01 -6.18
C ASP A 95 -27.73 -13.22 -6.98
N ASN A 96 -27.59 -11.93 -6.68
CA ASN A 96 -26.78 -11.01 -7.49
C ASN A 96 -25.28 -11.30 -7.45
N VAL A 97 -24.75 -11.95 -6.40
CA VAL A 97 -23.36 -12.40 -6.37
C VAL A 97 -23.17 -13.60 -7.28
N ASN A 98 -24.05 -14.61 -7.20
CA ASN A 98 -24.00 -15.80 -8.07
C ASN A 98 -24.10 -15.40 -9.55
N ASP A 99 -25.03 -14.50 -9.89
CA ASP A 99 -25.16 -13.94 -11.25
C ASP A 99 -23.86 -13.27 -11.71
N THR A 100 -23.24 -12.47 -10.84
CA THR A 100 -21.99 -11.75 -11.15
C THR A 100 -20.83 -12.71 -11.40
N VAL A 101 -20.58 -13.64 -10.46
CA VAL A 101 -19.43 -14.58 -10.56
C VAL A 101 -19.57 -15.54 -11.74
N ASN A 102 -20.80 -15.92 -12.11
CA ASN A 102 -21.07 -16.67 -13.34
C ASN A 102 -20.81 -15.84 -14.59
N ALA A 103 -21.29 -14.59 -14.62
CA ALA A 103 -21.15 -13.71 -15.79
C ALA A 103 -19.68 -13.41 -16.13
N ILE A 104 -18.83 -13.29 -15.11
CA ILE A 104 -17.39 -13.03 -15.26
C ILE A 104 -16.55 -14.30 -15.31
N GLY A 105 -17.17 -15.49 -15.25
CA GLY A 105 -16.51 -16.78 -15.45
C GLY A 105 -15.70 -17.30 -14.25
N LEU A 106 -15.98 -16.81 -13.04
CA LEU A 106 -15.42 -17.36 -11.79
C LEU A 106 -16.20 -18.60 -11.32
N GLY A 107 -17.51 -18.65 -11.59
CA GLY A 107 -18.38 -19.76 -11.22
C GLY A 107 -19.17 -20.33 -12.41
N GLU A 108 -19.89 -21.43 -12.17
CA GLU A 108 -20.87 -21.97 -13.11
C GLU A 108 -22.13 -22.47 -12.38
N GLY A 109 -23.30 -21.94 -12.77
CA GLY A 109 -24.59 -22.42 -12.30
C GLY A 109 -24.95 -21.89 -10.91
N ASP A 110 -25.27 -22.78 -9.99
CA ASP A 110 -25.61 -22.44 -8.61
C ASP A 110 -24.40 -22.73 -7.70
N VAL A 111 -23.65 -21.68 -7.36
CA VAL A 111 -22.36 -21.80 -6.66
C VAL A 111 -22.59 -21.89 -5.15
N ASN A 112 -22.60 -23.13 -4.65
CA ASN A 112 -22.82 -23.43 -3.23
C ASN A 112 -21.49 -23.66 -2.47
N ASP A 113 -21.45 -23.41 -1.17
CA ASP A 113 -20.29 -23.63 -0.28
C ASP A 113 -19.04 -22.83 -0.72
N HIS A 114 -19.21 -21.56 -1.07
CA HIS A 114 -18.11 -20.67 -1.48
C HIS A 114 -18.11 -19.36 -0.69
N SER A 115 -16.91 -18.77 -0.55
CA SER A 115 -16.73 -17.38 -0.13
C SER A 115 -16.41 -16.52 -1.35
N SER A 116 -17.10 -15.41 -1.51
CA SER A 116 -16.80 -14.38 -2.50
C SER A 116 -16.08 -13.24 -1.82
N TYR A 117 -15.26 -12.55 -2.60
CA TYR A 117 -14.51 -11.38 -2.19
C TYR A 117 -14.73 -10.31 -3.26
N ALA A 118 -15.19 -9.14 -2.82
CA ALA A 118 -15.35 -7.96 -3.66
C ALA A 118 -14.45 -6.85 -3.13
N LEU A 119 -13.50 -6.40 -3.96
CA LEU A 119 -12.52 -5.38 -3.63
C LEU A 119 -12.80 -4.11 -4.44
N ILE A 120 -12.79 -2.96 -3.77
CA ILE A 120 -12.90 -1.63 -4.40
C ILE A 120 -12.13 -0.58 -3.59
N THR A 121 -11.81 0.56 -4.21
CA THR A 121 -11.27 1.74 -3.54
C THR A 121 -12.37 2.79 -3.37
N LEU A 122 -12.48 3.37 -2.18
CA LEU A 122 -13.26 4.57 -1.92
C LEU A 122 -12.29 5.75 -1.88
N GLU A 123 -12.26 6.55 -2.94
CA GLU A 123 -11.48 7.78 -2.98
C GLU A 123 -12.23 8.89 -2.23
N SER A 124 -11.54 9.60 -1.34
CA SER A 124 -12.11 10.72 -0.60
C SER A 124 -11.19 11.94 -0.67
N ASP A 125 -11.74 13.11 -0.96
CA ASP A 125 -10.98 14.37 -0.95
C ASP A 125 -10.73 14.91 0.47
N SER A 126 -11.30 14.28 1.50
CA SER A 126 -11.16 14.71 2.90
C SER A 126 -11.39 13.59 3.91
N ASP A 127 -10.95 13.79 5.15
CA ASP A 127 -11.26 12.90 6.26
C ASP A 127 -12.74 13.05 6.66
N GLN A 128 -13.47 11.93 6.74
CA GLN A 128 -14.89 11.87 7.11
C GLN A 128 -15.10 10.83 8.21
N SER A 129 -15.37 11.26 9.43
CA SER A 129 -15.47 10.37 10.60
C SER A 129 -16.91 9.96 10.93
N GLY A 130 -17.08 8.72 11.37
CA GLY A 130 -18.34 8.17 11.87
C GLY A 130 -19.46 8.10 10.83
N VAL A 131 -19.11 7.93 9.55
CA VAL A 131 -20.08 7.79 8.46
C VAL A 131 -20.75 6.42 8.49
N ASP A 132 -22.02 6.35 8.11
CA ASP A 132 -22.77 5.10 8.09
C ASP A 132 -22.35 4.25 6.87
N MET A 133 -21.74 3.09 7.12
CA MET A 133 -21.62 2.02 6.14
C MET A 133 -22.78 1.05 6.33
N ARG A 134 -23.40 0.66 5.20
CA ARG A 134 -24.57 -0.20 5.17
C ARG A 134 -24.34 -1.38 4.26
N VAL A 135 -24.62 -2.57 4.77
CA VAL A 135 -24.37 -3.82 4.04
C VAL A 135 -25.51 -4.82 4.15
N GLY A 136 -25.63 -5.69 3.15
CA GLY A 136 -26.53 -6.83 3.12
C GLY A 136 -25.82 -8.06 2.57
N SER A 137 -26.24 -9.25 2.99
CA SER A 137 -25.67 -10.50 2.51
C SER A 137 -26.63 -11.68 2.52
N ASP A 138 -26.35 -12.66 1.67
CA ASP A 138 -26.86 -14.02 1.73
C ASP A 138 -25.68 -14.95 1.44
N ASP A 139 -25.08 -15.67 2.40
CA ASP A 139 -25.46 -15.82 3.80
C ASP A 139 -24.75 -14.80 4.71
N SER A 140 -23.48 -15.05 5.02
CA SER A 140 -22.72 -14.35 6.06
C SER A 140 -21.78 -13.31 5.47
N ILE A 141 -21.39 -12.29 6.25
CA ILE A 141 -20.56 -11.19 5.74
C ILE A 141 -19.42 -10.84 6.70
N LYS A 142 -18.29 -10.44 6.12
CA LYS A 142 -17.16 -9.82 6.81
C LYS A 142 -16.61 -8.68 5.95
N VAL A 143 -16.32 -7.55 6.57
CA VAL A 143 -15.93 -6.31 5.88
C VAL A 143 -14.64 -5.79 6.47
N TRP A 144 -13.69 -5.48 5.61
CA TRP A 144 -12.46 -4.80 5.97
C TRP A 144 -12.41 -3.43 5.31
N LEU A 145 -11.91 -2.45 6.05
CA LEU A 145 -11.57 -1.13 5.52
C LEU A 145 -10.12 -0.83 5.92
N ASN A 146 -9.27 -0.52 4.94
CA ASN A 146 -7.86 -0.21 5.15
C ASN A 146 -7.10 -1.29 5.94
N GLY A 147 -7.36 -2.57 5.64
CA GLY A 147 -6.76 -3.71 6.31
C GLY A 147 -7.38 -4.10 7.66
N GLU A 148 -8.30 -3.30 8.21
CA GLU A 148 -8.93 -3.58 9.51
C GLU A 148 -10.35 -4.14 9.32
N VAL A 149 -10.69 -5.21 10.05
CA VAL A 149 -12.07 -5.71 10.09
C VAL A 149 -12.96 -4.69 10.79
N VAL A 150 -13.90 -4.10 10.04
CA VAL A 150 -14.84 -3.09 10.55
C VAL A 150 -16.23 -3.65 10.84
N HIS A 151 -16.58 -4.80 10.25
CA HIS A 151 -17.84 -5.48 10.51
C HIS A 151 -17.75 -6.98 10.24
N THR A 152 -18.40 -7.77 11.08
CA THR A 152 -18.57 -9.23 10.90
C THR A 152 -19.96 -9.62 11.34
N ASN A 153 -20.65 -10.42 10.51
CA ASN A 153 -21.93 -11.02 10.85
C ASN A 153 -21.99 -12.47 10.36
N ALA A 154 -21.54 -13.39 11.22
CA ALA A 154 -21.49 -14.83 10.96
C ALA A 154 -22.88 -15.48 11.16
N VAL A 155 -23.80 -15.21 10.23
CA VAL A 155 -25.17 -15.74 10.25
C VAL A 155 -25.56 -16.26 8.87
N ASN A 156 -26.28 -17.39 8.83
CA ASN A 156 -26.95 -17.85 7.62
C ASN A 156 -28.31 -17.16 7.51
N ARG A 157 -28.52 -16.42 6.44
CA ARG A 157 -29.68 -15.56 6.25
C ARG A 157 -29.93 -15.37 4.77
N GLY A 158 -31.20 -15.25 4.40
CA GLY A 158 -31.56 -14.90 3.03
C GLY A 158 -31.25 -13.45 2.68
N ALA A 159 -31.19 -13.18 1.38
CA ALA A 159 -30.99 -11.86 0.81
C ALA A 159 -31.98 -10.83 1.38
N GLY A 160 -31.42 -9.73 1.87
CA GLY A 160 -32.14 -8.52 2.19
C GLY A 160 -31.31 -7.33 1.73
N ASP A 161 -31.90 -6.15 1.70
CA ASP A 161 -31.25 -4.89 1.31
C ASP A 161 -30.11 -4.51 2.29
N PHE A 162 -30.04 -3.28 2.80
CA PHE A 162 -29.12 -2.96 3.89
C PHE A 162 -29.60 -3.55 5.23
N GLN A 163 -29.21 -4.79 5.51
CA GLN A 163 -29.56 -5.52 6.72
C GLN A 163 -28.73 -5.10 7.94
N ASP A 164 -27.48 -4.69 7.72
CA ASP A 164 -26.55 -4.27 8.76
C ASP A 164 -26.13 -2.80 8.54
N THR A 165 -25.89 -2.05 9.61
CA THR A 165 -25.39 -0.67 9.57
C THR A 165 -24.40 -0.46 10.71
N PHE A 166 -23.25 0.12 10.40
CA PHE A 166 -22.16 0.39 11.33
C PHE A 166 -21.40 1.66 10.90
N GLN A 167 -20.66 2.26 11.83
CA GLN A 167 -19.91 3.49 11.57
C GLN A 167 -18.47 3.17 11.21
N VAL A 168 -17.92 3.90 10.23
CA VAL A 168 -16.51 3.85 9.84
C VAL A 168 -15.93 5.26 9.70
N ASP A 169 -14.61 5.34 9.68
CA ASP A 169 -13.88 6.57 9.35
C ASP A 169 -13.25 6.42 7.96
N ILE A 170 -13.57 7.34 7.05
CA ILE A 170 -12.96 7.45 5.73
C ILE A 170 -11.82 8.46 5.81
N LYS A 171 -10.62 8.07 5.35
CA LYS A 171 -9.44 8.94 5.32
C LYS A 171 -9.37 9.67 3.98
N THR A 172 -8.72 10.83 3.96
CA THR A 172 -8.33 11.50 2.72
C THR A 172 -7.48 10.57 1.85
N GLY A 173 -7.74 10.53 0.55
CA GLY A 173 -7.09 9.64 -0.40
C GLY A 173 -7.84 8.30 -0.59
N ASP A 174 -7.07 7.26 -0.86
CA ASP A 174 -7.59 5.92 -1.21
C ASP A 174 -7.90 5.11 0.05
N ASN A 175 -9.14 4.61 0.16
CA ASN A 175 -9.54 3.68 1.21
C ASN A 175 -9.90 2.33 0.62
N VAL A 176 -9.18 1.29 1.02
CA VAL A 176 -9.35 -0.07 0.48
C VAL A 176 -10.50 -0.77 1.18
N LEU A 177 -11.56 -1.11 0.45
CA LEU A 177 -12.71 -1.83 0.96
C LEU A 177 -12.72 -3.26 0.39
N LEU A 178 -12.59 -4.24 1.27
CA LEU A 178 -12.77 -5.66 0.95
C LEU A 178 -14.02 -6.17 1.64
N VAL A 179 -14.92 -6.80 0.88
CA VAL A 179 -16.12 -7.43 1.41
C VAL A 179 -16.10 -8.90 1.08
N LYS A 180 -16.21 -9.74 2.11
CA LYS A 180 -16.42 -11.17 1.97
C LYS A 180 -17.88 -11.50 2.21
N VAL A 181 -18.48 -12.27 1.31
CA VAL A 181 -19.76 -12.95 1.56
C VAL A 181 -19.55 -14.45 1.44
N SER A 182 -19.77 -15.19 2.52
CA SER A 182 -19.72 -16.66 2.49
C SER A 182 -21.12 -17.21 2.35
N GLU A 183 -21.31 -18.08 1.37
CA GLU A 183 -22.55 -18.74 0.98
C GLU A 183 -22.51 -20.21 1.43
N ARG A 184 -23.64 -20.74 1.90
CA ARG A 184 -23.81 -22.17 2.19
C ARG A 184 -24.68 -22.88 1.15
N GLY A 185 -25.78 -22.26 0.77
CA GLY A 185 -26.66 -22.81 -0.26
C GLY A 185 -27.85 -21.93 -0.59
N GLY A 186 -28.24 -21.89 -1.87
CA GLY A 186 -29.47 -21.24 -2.32
C GLY A 186 -29.21 -19.93 -3.06
N GLY A 187 -29.60 -18.80 -2.47
CA GLY A 187 -29.31 -17.49 -3.06
C GLY A 187 -27.97 -16.95 -2.54
N TRP A 188 -27.24 -16.24 -3.38
CA TRP A 188 -25.99 -15.58 -2.98
C TRP A 188 -26.06 -14.09 -3.29
N SER A 189 -26.03 -13.25 -2.26
CA SER A 189 -26.18 -11.81 -2.47
C SER A 189 -25.28 -10.93 -1.62
N MET A 190 -25.03 -9.73 -2.15
CA MET A 190 -24.27 -8.66 -1.50
C MET A 190 -24.88 -7.31 -1.85
N PHE A 191 -24.99 -6.43 -0.85
CA PHE A 191 -25.29 -5.01 -1.02
C PHE A 191 -24.34 -4.20 -0.17
N VAL A 192 -23.82 -3.10 -0.71
CA VAL A 192 -22.90 -2.21 0.00
C VAL A 192 -23.24 -0.76 -0.34
N GLY A 193 -23.24 0.11 0.66
CA GLY A 193 -23.27 1.56 0.50
C GLY A 193 -22.49 2.23 1.63
N VAL A 194 -21.97 3.43 1.38
CA VAL A 194 -21.42 4.32 2.42
C VAL A 194 -22.04 5.72 2.31
N ASP A 195 -22.44 6.33 3.43
CA ASP A 195 -23.02 7.68 3.49
C ASP A 195 -21.89 8.70 3.66
N ALA A 196 -21.04 8.77 2.64
CA ALA A 196 -19.85 9.61 2.58
C ALA A 196 -19.66 10.17 1.17
N ASP A 197 -18.98 11.32 1.07
CA ASP A 197 -18.59 11.90 -0.22
C ASP A 197 -17.36 11.16 -0.74
N VAL A 198 -17.57 10.06 -1.47
CA VAL A 198 -16.52 9.22 -2.01
C VAL A 198 -16.77 8.85 -3.47
N ASN A 199 -15.70 8.69 -4.24
CA ASN A 199 -15.76 8.03 -5.53
C ASN A 199 -15.38 6.56 -5.36
N ALA A 200 -16.34 5.66 -5.57
CA ALA A 200 -16.10 4.21 -5.50
C ALA A 200 -15.61 3.70 -6.86
N VAL A 201 -14.35 3.27 -6.92
CA VAL A 201 -13.71 2.84 -8.16
C VAL A 201 -12.68 1.75 -7.86
N TYR A 202 -12.53 0.76 -8.74
CA TYR A 202 -11.37 -0.13 -8.67
C TYR A 202 -10.13 0.59 -9.21
N LYS A 203 -9.04 0.55 -8.44
CA LYS A 203 -7.71 0.98 -8.86
C LYS A 203 -6.74 -0.19 -8.80
N PRO A 204 -5.82 -0.33 -9.76
CA PRO A 204 -4.70 -1.23 -9.63
C PRO A 204 -3.86 -0.89 -8.40
N PHE A 205 -3.43 -1.91 -7.68
CA PHE A 205 -2.53 -1.81 -6.54
C PHE A 205 -1.08 -1.98 -7.00
N PRO A 206 -0.12 -1.22 -6.46
CA PRO A 206 1.28 -1.45 -6.77
C PRO A 206 1.69 -2.88 -6.46
N ALA A 207 2.49 -3.48 -7.35
CA ALA A 207 2.98 -4.83 -7.18
C ALA A 207 3.65 -5.03 -5.81
N PRO A 208 3.58 -6.22 -5.19
CA PRO A 208 4.31 -6.50 -3.97
C PRO A 208 5.82 -6.45 -4.19
N VAL A 209 6.60 -6.47 -3.12
CA VAL A 209 8.06 -6.61 -3.19
C VAL A 209 8.39 -8.00 -3.78
N ALA A 210 8.80 -8.03 -5.05
CA ALA A 210 9.09 -9.27 -5.78
C ALA A 210 10.44 -9.92 -5.38
N GLY A 211 11.35 -9.14 -4.80
CA GLY A 211 12.68 -9.61 -4.42
C GLY A 211 13.55 -8.53 -3.81
N LYS A 212 14.83 -8.86 -3.62
CA LYS A 212 15.85 -7.93 -3.12
C LYS A 212 16.48 -7.17 -4.28
N ILE A 213 16.73 -5.90 -4.06
CA ILE A 213 17.50 -5.05 -4.96
C ILE A 213 18.98 -5.37 -4.70
N THR A 214 19.62 -6.11 -5.59
CA THR A 214 21.04 -6.49 -5.47
C THR A 214 22.00 -5.46 -6.10
N GLY A 215 21.45 -4.49 -6.83
CA GLY A 215 22.21 -3.38 -7.42
C GLY A 215 22.18 -3.35 -8.95
N PRO A 216 23.12 -2.64 -9.58
CA PRO A 216 24.26 -1.97 -8.95
C PRO A 216 23.81 -0.85 -8.01
N TRP A 217 24.43 -0.79 -6.84
CA TRP A 217 24.30 0.27 -5.85
C TRP A 217 25.53 1.17 -5.90
N LEU A 218 25.37 2.42 -5.49
CA LEU A 218 26.49 3.29 -5.18
C LEU A 218 26.73 3.28 -3.67
N TRP A 219 27.91 2.83 -3.27
CA TRP A 219 28.29 2.62 -1.88
C TRP A 219 29.22 3.71 -1.35
N MET A 220 29.03 4.06 -0.09
CA MET A 220 29.91 4.90 0.70
C MET A 220 30.02 4.31 2.10
N ILE A 221 31.17 4.45 2.74
CA ILE A 221 31.34 4.09 4.14
C ILE A 221 32.01 5.21 4.91
N ALA A 222 31.40 5.64 6.01
CA ALA A 222 31.92 6.69 6.88
C ALA A 222 32.16 6.13 8.30
N PRO A 223 33.30 6.45 8.92
CA PRO A 223 33.56 6.02 10.30
C PRO A 223 32.62 6.73 11.26
N THR A 224 32.28 6.04 12.35
CA THR A 224 31.56 6.63 13.49
C THR A 224 32.53 6.89 14.64
N GLU A 225 32.08 7.61 15.68
CA GLU A 225 32.87 7.70 16.91
C GLU A 225 33.09 6.29 17.49
N THR A 226 34.29 6.02 17.99
CA THR A 226 34.65 4.69 18.51
C THR A 226 33.65 4.19 19.57
N GLY A 227 33.10 3.00 19.35
CA GLY A 227 32.08 2.38 20.20
C GLY A 227 30.69 3.01 20.12
N GLN A 228 30.47 3.96 19.21
CA GLN A 228 29.17 4.59 18.93
C GLN A 228 28.54 4.12 17.61
N GLY A 229 29.03 3.02 17.02
CA GLY A 229 28.37 2.38 15.90
C GLY A 229 26.97 1.84 16.23
N GLY A 230 26.30 1.31 15.20
CA GLY A 230 24.97 0.72 15.32
C GLY A 230 23.88 1.75 15.61
N ALA A 231 23.01 1.43 16.56
CA ALA A 231 21.89 2.27 17.00
C ALA A 231 22.29 3.69 17.41
N SER A 232 23.50 3.88 17.95
CA SER A 232 23.94 5.21 18.43
C SER A 232 24.31 6.15 17.29
N SER A 233 24.68 5.61 16.12
CA SER A 233 25.04 6.38 14.93
C SER A 233 23.95 6.41 13.86
N THR A 234 22.81 5.72 14.05
CA THR A 234 21.72 5.69 13.05
C THR A 234 21.26 7.10 12.67
N ASP A 235 21.10 7.98 13.66
CA ASP A 235 20.65 9.36 13.49
C ASP A 235 21.78 10.40 13.42
N VAL A 236 23.04 9.97 13.45
CA VAL A 236 24.20 10.85 13.23
C VAL A 236 24.43 11.00 11.74
N ASP A 237 24.48 12.22 11.22
CA ASP A 237 24.82 12.45 9.81
C ASP A 237 26.32 12.19 9.57
N SER A 238 26.70 10.94 9.34
CA SER A 238 28.12 10.57 9.22
C SER A 238 28.76 11.12 7.94
N LEU A 239 27.96 11.48 6.92
CA LEU A 239 28.46 12.18 5.73
C LEU A 239 28.84 13.63 6.07
N ALA A 240 28.02 14.31 6.87
CA ALA A 240 28.33 15.65 7.36
C ALA A 240 29.56 15.65 8.27
N GLU A 241 29.67 14.70 9.20
CA GLU A 241 30.84 14.58 10.07
C GLU A 241 32.13 14.33 9.25
N ALA A 242 32.07 13.44 8.25
CA ALA A 242 33.22 13.13 7.39
C ALA A 242 33.65 14.30 6.49
N SER A 243 32.70 15.15 6.07
CA SER A 243 32.96 16.28 5.18
C SER A 243 33.08 17.64 5.88
N GLY A 244 32.89 17.71 7.21
CA GLY A 244 32.80 18.98 7.93
C GLY A 244 31.51 19.78 7.63
N GLY A 245 30.46 19.10 7.17
CA GLY A 245 29.14 19.65 6.85
C GLY A 245 28.94 20.05 5.38
N ASP A 246 29.91 19.80 4.51
CA ASP A 246 29.82 20.15 3.08
C ASP A 246 28.85 19.24 2.31
N VAL A 247 28.69 17.98 2.75
CA VAL A 247 27.74 17.01 2.20
C VAL A 247 26.97 16.36 3.34
N THR A 248 25.65 16.33 3.26
CA THR A 248 24.76 15.74 4.28
C THR A 248 23.98 14.55 3.71
N GLU A 249 23.47 13.69 4.60
CA GLU A 249 22.51 12.63 4.24
C GLU A 249 21.30 13.19 3.48
N GLU A 250 20.78 14.33 3.93
CA GLU A 250 19.65 15.01 3.29
C GLU A 250 19.99 15.39 1.83
N MET A 251 21.15 16.02 1.59
CA MET A 251 21.57 16.41 0.24
C MET A 251 21.66 15.19 -0.69
N ILE A 252 22.27 14.10 -0.22
CA ILE A 252 22.38 12.85 -1.00
C ILE A 252 21.00 12.22 -1.24
N SER A 253 20.12 12.22 -0.25
CA SER A 253 18.79 11.63 -0.41
C SER A 253 17.87 12.42 -1.37
N ILE A 254 18.12 13.72 -1.58
CA ILE A 254 17.37 14.56 -2.53
C ILE A 254 17.98 14.50 -3.93
N HIS A 255 19.31 14.59 -4.02
CA HIS A 255 19.99 14.84 -5.28
C HIS A 255 20.79 13.64 -5.81
N GLY A 256 21.07 12.67 -4.95
CA GLY A 256 21.99 11.57 -5.19
C GLY A 256 23.47 12.01 -5.26
N ALA A 257 24.33 11.12 -5.77
CA ALA A 257 25.77 11.31 -5.95
C ALA A 257 26.26 10.42 -7.10
N ASN A 258 27.30 10.80 -7.82
CA ASN A 258 27.93 9.95 -8.85
C ASN A 258 29.05 9.08 -8.26
N GLU A 259 29.39 8.01 -8.98
CA GLU A 259 30.66 7.32 -8.77
C GLU A 259 31.82 8.31 -8.86
N GLY A 260 32.70 8.27 -7.86
CA GLY A 260 33.81 9.21 -7.73
C GLY A 260 33.50 10.53 -7.05
N ASP A 261 32.23 10.82 -6.74
CA ASP A 261 31.91 12.01 -5.94
C ASP A 261 32.47 11.85 -4.52
N ALA A 262 33.14 12.89 -4.02
CA ALA A 262 33.84 12.85 -2.75
C ALA A 262 32.98 13.37 -1.58
N VAL A 263 33.18 12.79 -0.41
CA VAL A 263 32.64 13.25 0.89
C VAL A 263 33.81 13.34 1.87
N GLY A 264 34.42 14.51 1.97
CA GLY A 264 35.71 14.65 2.65
C GLY A 264 36.80 13.85 1.92
N ASP A 265 37.42 12.90 2.62
CA ASP A 265 38.42 11.98 2.06
C ASP A 265 37.81 10.66 1.53
N LEU A 266 36.48 10.52 1.57
CA LEU A 266 35.74 9.33 1.13
C LEU A 266 35.22 9.50 -0.30
N GLU A 267 34.93 8.39 -0.99
CA GLU A 267 34.51 8.39 -2.39
C GLU A 267 33.40 7.36 -2.64
N TRP A 268 32.36 7.77 -3.38
CA TRP A 268 31.27 6.88 -3.77
C TRP A 268 31.72 5.84 -4.81
N THR A 269 31.47 4.56 -4.55
CA THR A 269 31.97 3.43 -5.37
C THR A 269 30.84 2.49 -5.77
N VAL A 270 30.79 2.04 -7.03
CA VAL A 270 29.75 1.11 -7.50
C VAL A 270 30.01 -0.31 -7.00
N GLY A 271 28.96 -1.00 -6.55
CA GLY A 271 29.02 -2.40 -6.13
C GLY A 271 27.67 -3.10 -6.15
N GLU A 272 27.70 -4.43 -6.25
CA GLU A 272 26.53 -5.28 -6.09
C GLU A 272 26.59 -6.00 -4.73
N ILE A 273 25.42 -6.21 -4.13
CA ILE A 273 25.28 -6.93 -2.86
C ILE A 273 24.58 -8.26 -3.10
N THR A 274 25.01 -9.30 -2.39
CA THR A 274 24.34 -10.59 -2.45
C THR A 274 22.96 -10.53 -1.79
N ASP A 275 22.01 -11.26 -2.35
CA ASP A 275 20.64 -11.36 -1.83
C ASP A 275 20.54 -12.23 -0.55
N THR A 276 21.66 -12.75 -0.06
CA THR A 276 21.76 -13.64 1.11
C THR A 276 23.03 -13.35 1.89
N GLY A 277 23.10 -13.86 3.13
CA GLY A 277 24.28 -13.76 4.00
C GLY A 277 24.10 -12.78 5.16
N GLY A 278 24.67 -13.11 6.31
CA GLY A 278 24.64 -12.25 7.51
C GLY A 278 25.78 -11.23 7.58
N ASN A 279 26.60 -11.13 6.53
CA ASN A 279 27.75 -10.24 6.45
C ASN A 279 27.88 -9.57 5.06
N ASN A 280 26.78 -9.53 4.30
CA ASN A 280 26.83 -9.15 2.89
C ASN A 280 27.25 -7.70 2.66
N VAL A 281 27.05 -6.79 3.63
CA VAL A 281 27.55 -5.41 3.54
C VAL A 281 29.07 -5.40 3.67
N ASN A 282 29.64 -6.05 4.69
CA ASN A 282 31.09 -6.11 4.86
C ASN A 282 31.77 -6.72 3.63
N ASP A 283 31.23 -7.83 3.14
CA ASP A 283 31.78 -8.56 2.00
C ASP A 283 31.79 -7.67 0.75
N THR A 284 30.69 -6.95 0.47
CA THR A 284 30.61 -5.97 -0.63
C THR A 284 31.61 -4.83 -0.44
N ILE A 285 31.67 -4.19 0.73
CA ILE A 285 32.57 -3.04 1.00
C ILE A 285 34.05 -3.44 0.83
N VAL A 286 34.44 -4.62 1.29
CA VAL A 286 35.79 -5.15 1.09
C VAL A 286 36.05 -5.49 -0.38
N GLU A 287 35.09 -6.10 -1.07
CA GLU A 287 35.22 -6.46 -2.49
C GLU A 287 35.46 -5.24 -3.38
N ILE A 288 34.73 -4.14 -3.13
CA ILE A 288 34.86 -2.89 -3.90
C ILE A 288 36.00 -1.99 -3.40
N GLY A 289 36.77 -2.42 -2.40
CA GLY A 289 37.97 -1.73 -1.94
C GLY A 289 37.74 -0.51 -1.05
N LEU A 290 36.55 -0.37 -0.45
CA LEU A 290 36.23 0.70 0.49
C LEU A 290 36.67 0.39 1.94
N GLY A 291 37.11 -0.84 2.22
CA GLY A 291 37.65 -1.23 3.51
C GLY A 291 38.38 -2.58 3.45
N GLU A 292 38.95 -3.00 4.58
CA GLU A 292 39.66 -4.28 4.69
C GLU A 292 39.28 -5.01 5.98
N GLY A 293 39.13 -6.33 5.88
CA GLY A 293 38.88 -7.19 7.03
C GLY A 293 37.47 -7.03 7.60
N ASP A 294 37.39 -6.99 8.93
CA ASP A 294 36.14 -6.86 9.69
C ASP A 294 35.94 -5.39 10.07
N ILE A 295 34.95 -4.75 9.47
CA ILE A 295 34.76 -3.31 9.54
C ILE A 295 33.76 -2.99 10.65
N ASN A 296 34.27 -2.43 11.75
CA ASN A 296 33.50 -2.14 12.95
C ASN A 296 33.35 -0.63 13.19
N ASP A 297 32.27 -0.16 13.83
CA ASP A 297 31.99 1.25 14.13
C ASP A 297 31.89 2.13 12.88
N HIS A 298 31.17 1.67 11.84
CA HIS A 298 30.96 2.43 10.60
C HIS A 298 29.48 2.56 10.20
N SER A 299 29.17 3.59 9.43
CA SER A 299 27.93 3.71 8.67
C SER A 299 28.20 3.45 7.20
N SER A 300 27.55 2.45 6.62
CA SER A 300 27.47 2.25 5.17
C SER A 300 26.25 2.97 4.61
N TYR A 301 26.38 3.49 3.40
CA TYR A 301 25.31 4.07 2.62
C TYR A 301 25.23 3.36 1.27
N ALA A 302 24.03 2.94 0.87
CA ALA A 302 23.73 2.37 -0.43
C ALA A 302 22.70 3.26 -1.13
N LEU A 303 23.07 3.82 -2.27
CA LEU A 303 22.26 4.74 -3.07
C LEU A 303 21.88 4.08 -4.40
N ILE A 304 20.60 4.19 -4.77
CA ILE A 304 20.09 3.75 -6.07
C ILE A 304 18.96 4.66 -6.56
N ILE A 305 18.75 4.71 -7.87
CA ILE A 305 17.63 5.44 -8.48
C ILE A 305 16.66 4.45 -9.12
N LEU A 306 15.40 4.51 -8.69
CA LEU A 306 14.30 3.75 -9.25
C LEU A 306 13.55 4.65 -10.24
N GLU A 307 13.56 4.31 -11.53
CA GLU A 307 12.77 5.01 -12.54
C GLU A 307 11.38 4.39 -12.59
N ALA A 308 10.37 5.11 -12.09
CA ALA A 308 8.98 4.68 -12.13
C ALA A 308 8.30 5.26 -13.39
N PRO A 309 7.47 4.48 -14.11
CA PRO A 309 6.80 4.96 -15.32
C PRO A 309 5.67 5.95 -15.03
N GLU A 310 5.14 5.93 -13.81
CA GLU A 310 4.02 6.74 -13.34
C GLU A 310 4.06 6.90 -11.81
N ASP A 311 3.23 7.82 -11.30
CA ASP A 311 3.02 7.98 -9.86
C ASP A 311 2.36 6.71 -9.29
N GLN A 312 2.92 6.17 -8.21
CA GLN A 312 2.40 4.99 -7.52
C GLN A 312 2.34 5.27 -6.01
N MET A 313 1.13 5.17 -5.45
CA MET A 313 0.88 5.46 -4.05
C MET A 313 0.86 4.17 -3.23
N ASN A 314 1.30 4.23 -1.97
CA ASN A 314 1.27 3.11 -1.02
C ASN A 314 2.02 1.86 -1.52
N VAL A 315 3.12 2.06 -2.24
CA VAL A 315 4.00 1.01 -2.74
C VAL A 315 4.63 0.26 -1.56
N PRO A 316 4.50 -1.07 -1.46
CA PRO A 316 5.13 -1.82 -0.39
C PRO A 316 6.65 -1.77 -0.50
N ALA A 317 7.33 -1.54 0.61
CA ALA A 317 8.77 -1.59 0.74
C ALA A 317 9.17 -2.43 1.95
N LYS A 318 10.32 -3.09 1.84
CA LYS A 318 10.86 -3.98 2.87
C LYS A 318 12.34 -3.69 3.07
N VAL A 319 12.78 -3.75 4.31
CA VAL A 319 14.20 -3.63 4.65
C VAL A 319 14.61 -4.61 5.75
N GLY A 320 15.87 -5.02 5.73
CA GLY A 320 16.52 -5.73 6.83
C GLY A 320 17.92 -5.18 7.04
N SER A 321 18.41 -5.26 8.28
CA SER A 321 19.73 -4.77 8.62
C SER A 321 20.39 -5.55 9.75
N ASP A 322 21.71 -5.44 9.77
CA ASP A 322 22.54 -5.71 10.94
C ASP A 322 23.62 -4.62 10.93
N ASP A 323 23.72 -3.70 11.88
CA ASP A 323 22.87 -3.55 13.05
C ASP A 323 21.59 -2.75 12.71
N SER A 324 21.70 -1.43 12.63
CA SER A 324 20.57 -0.50 12.56
C SER A 324 20.35 0.06 11.15
N VAL A 325 19.16 0.59 10.85
CA VAL A 325 18.85 1.09 9.50
C VAL A 325 18.07 2.40 9.50
N LYS A 326 18.37 3.23 8.49
CA LYS A 326 17.60 4.41 8.13
C LYS A 326 17.46 4.48 6.62
N VAL A 327 16.25 4.75 6.13
CA VAL A 327 15.92 4.74 4.70
C VAL A 327 15.30 6.08 4.33
N TRP A 328 15.80 6.66 3.24
CA TRP A 328 15.23 7.84 2.63
C TRP A 328 14.71 7.53 1.23
N LEU A 329 13.62 8.18 0.85
CA LEU A 329 13.16 8.25 -0.52
C LEU A 329 12.88 9.70 -0.88
N ASN A 330 13.52 10.22 -1.93
CA ASN A 330 13.33 11.58 -2.45
C ASN A 330 13.48 12.69 -1.38
N GLY A 331 14.43 12.53 -0.46
CA GLY A 331 14.66 13.48 0.63
C GLY A 331 13.91 13.20 1.93
N GLU A 332 12.88 12.35 1.92
CA GLU A 332 12.08 12.04 3.10
C GLU A 332 12.60 10.78 3.79
N VAL A 333 12.74 10.80 5.13
CA VAL A 333 12.99 9.59 5.91
C VAL A 333 11.71 8.75 5.93
N VAL A 334 11.67 7.70 5.11
CA VAL A 334 10.51 6.79 4.99
C VAL A 334 10.55 5.64 5.98
N HIS A 335 11.72 5.33 6.55
CA HIS A 335 11.86 4.33 7.61
C HIS A 335 13.09 4.61 8.49
N ASN A 336 12.97 4.40 9.79
CA ASN A 336 14.07 4.52 10.74
C ASN A 336 13.93 3.47 11.86
N ASN A 337 14.96 2.66 12.06
CA ASN A 337 15.02 1.65 13.10
C ASN A 337 16.41 1.64 13.75
N ALA A 338 16.60 2.54 14.71
CA ALA A 338 17.83 2.72 15.48
C ALA A 338 17.97 1.64 16.58
N VAL A 339 18.12 0.38 16.17
CA VAL A 339 18.24 -0.78 17.06
C VAL A 339 19.43 -1.64 16.64
N ASN A 340 20.25 -2.06 17.61
CA ASN A 340 21.26 -3.09 17.38
C ASN A 340 20.57 -4.45 17.27
N ARG A 341 20.68 -5.08 16.11
CA ARG A 341 19.99 -6.35 15.80
C ARG A 341 20.84 -7.16 14.85
N GLY A 342 20.79 -8.48 15.00
CA GLY A 342 21.47 -9.38 14.07
C GLY A 342 20.77 -9.47 12.71
N ALA A 343 21.51 -9.97 11.73
CA ALA A 343 21.04 -10.17 10.36
C ALA A 343 19.76 -11.00 10.33
N GLY A 344 18.74 -10.43 9.71
CA GLY A 344 17.51 -11.09 9.29
C GLY A 344 17.17 -10.63 7.88
N ASN A 345 16.37 -11.42 7.16
CA ASN A 345 15.99 -11.17 5.76
C ASN A 345 15.27 -9.82 5.56
N PHE A 346 13.96 -9.79 5.32
CA PHE A 346 13.18 -8.57 5.45
C PHE A 346 12.60 -8.55 6.86
N GLN A 347 13.14 -7.68 7.71
CA GLN A 347 12.76 -7.57 9.12
C GLN A 347 11.69 -6.49 9.34
N ASP A 348 11.70 -5.47 8.49
CA ASP A 348 10.81 -4.31 8.57
C ASP A 348 10.00 -4.17 7.28
N ASP A 349 8.75 -3.75 7.44
CA ASP A 349 7.75 -3.53 6.40
C ASP A 349 7.22 -2.10 6.49
N PHE A 350 7.17 -1.39 5.37
CA PHE A 350 6.66 -0.02 5.30
C PHE A 350 6.09 0.27 3.90
N LYS A 351 5.51 1.46 3.73
CA LYS A 351 4.97 1.93 2.44
C LYS A 351 5.70 3.18 2.00
N VAL A 352 5.89 3.31 0.69
CA VAL A 352 6.47 4.49 0.05
C VAL A 352 5.61 4.96 -1.12
N ASN A 353 5.79 6.20 -1.55
CA ASN A 353 5.16 6.71 -2.78
C ASN A 353 6.26 6.92 -3.82
N LEU A 354 6.10 6.30 -4.99
CA LEU A 354 6.96 6.57 -6.14
C LEU A 354 6.33 7.68 -6.97
N VAL A 355 7.13 8.67 -7.37
CA VAL A 355 6.71 9.66 -8.37
C VAL A 355 7.15 9.21 -9.75
N ALA A 356 6.40 9.61 -10.79
CA ALA A 356 6.77 9.37 -12.18
C ALA A 356 8.18 9.92 -12.47
N GLY A 357 9.04 9.09 -13.04
CA GLY A 357 10.45 9.38 -13.28
C GLY A 357 11.36 8.89 -12.14
N PRO A 358 12.48 9.59 -11.87
CA PRO A 358 13.50 9.12 -10.94
C PRO A 358 13.07 9.27 -9.47
N ASN A 359 13.27 8.20 -8.70
CA ASN A 359 13.13 8.16 -7.25
C ASN A 359 14.46 7.79 -6.60
N VAL A 360 14.99 8.68 -5.76
CA VAL A 360 16.29 8.52 -5.09
C VAL A 360 16.10 7.75 -3.79
N LEU A 361 16.57 6.49 -3.76
CA LEU A 361 16.52 5.63 -2.58
C LEU A 361 17.91 5.58 -1.95
N LEU A 362 18.01 6.06 -0.71
CA LEU A 362 19.22 5.99 0.11
C LEU A 362 18.95 5.08 1.31
N VAL A 363 19.77 4.06 1.49
CA VAL A 363 19.72 3.17 2.66
C VAL A 363 21.02 3.33 3.44
N LYS A 364 20.91 3.70 4.71
CA LYS A 364 22.01 3.67 5.66
C LYS A 364 21.88 2.45 6.55
N VAL A 365 22.96 1.67 6.65
CA VAL A 365 23.13 0.68 7.72
C VAL A 365 24.28 1.15 8.58
N SER A 366 24.06 1.24 9.90
CA SER A 366 25.14 1.48 10.85
C SER A 366 25.44 0.23 11.62
N GLU A 367 26.71 -0.12 11.68
CA GLU A 367 27.26 -1.29 12.35
C GLU A 367 28.00 -0.85 13.61
N ARG A 368 27.96 -1.70 14.64
CA ARG A 368 28.71 -1.52 15.89
C ARG A 368 29.80 -2.56 16.08
N GLY A 369 29.48 -3.83 15.87
CA GLY A 369 30.46 -4.89 16.02
C GLY A 369 30.06 -6.22 15.40
N GLY A 370 30.95 -6.82 14.61
CA GLY A 370 30.79 -8.15 14.02
C GLY A 370 30.30 -8.11 12.57
N GLY A 371 29.45 -9.07 12.20
CA GLY A 371 28.91 -9.11 10.84
C GLY A 371 27.81 -8.08 10.64
N TRP A 372 27.69 -7.55 9.43
CA TRP A 372 26.64 -6.58 9.09
C TRP A 372 26.03 -6.82 7.72
N SER A 373 24.74 -6.54 7.63
CA SER A 373 23.95 -6.89 6.45
C SER A 373 22.92 -5.84 6.09
N MET A 374 22.53 -5.86 4.82
CA MET A 374 21.46 -5.04 4.26
C MET A 374 20.65 -5.89 3.28
N PHE A 375 19.33 -5.79 3.40
CA PHE A 375 18.38 -6.25 2.38
C PHE A 375 17.39 -5.14 2.13
N ALA A 376 17.20 -4.72 0.87
CA ALA A 376 16.21 -3.72 0.50
C ALA A 376 15.34 -4.24 -0.65
N GLY A 377 14.05 -3.96 -0.61
CA GLY A 377 13.10 -4.30 -1.66
C GLY A 377 12.01 -3.26 -1.76
N VAL A 378 11.67 -2.86 -2.98
CA VAL A 378 10.58 -1.92 -3.28
C VAL A 378 9.66 -2.60 -4.29
N GLY A 379 8.36 -2.64 -3.99
CA GLY A 379 7.33 -3.13 -4.90
C GLY A 379 7.02 -2.12 -6.01
N GLY A 380 5.83 -2.22 -6.58
CA GLY A 380 5.42 -1.37 -7.70
C GLY A 380 6.14 -1.73 -9.00
N THR A 381 5.98 -0.87 -9.98
CA THR A 381 6.61 -0.97 -11.29
C THR A 381 7.71 0.08 -11.40
N TRP A 382 8.94 -0.35 -11.57
CA TRP A 382 10.09 0.54 -11.77
C TRP A 382 11.23 -0.23 -12.41
N GLU A 383 12.20 0.49 -12.96
CA GLU A 383 13.47 -0.07 -13.41
C GLU A 383 14.64 0.63 -12.70
N ILE A 384 15.79 -0.06 -12.58
CA ILE A 384 17.00 0.57 -12.08
C ILE A 384 17.52 1.51 -13.17
N ARG A 385 17.61 2.80 -12.85
CA ARG A 385 18.16 3.78 -13.77
C ARG A 385 19.69 3.62 -13.87
N GLN A 386 20.15 2.98 -14.94
CA GLN A 386 21.57 2.87 -15.27
C GLN A 386 22.04 4.21 -15.88
N ASN A 387 22.97 4.92 -15.21
CA ASN A 387 23.57 6.21 -15.60
C ASN A 387 22.66 7.45 -15.55
N THR A 388 22.85 8.30 -14.53
CA THR A 388 23.14 9.76 -14.57
C THR A 388 22.61 10.45 -13.31
N PHE A 389 23.51 10.87 -12.41
CA PHE A 389 23.20 11.99 -11.52
C PHE A 389 23.55 13.29 -12.24
N VAL A 390 22.86 14.37 -11.89
CA VAL A 390 23.40 15.71 -12.01
C VAL A 390 24.21 15.92 -10.74
N SER A 391 25.54 16.02 -10.85
CA SER A 391 26.44 16.28 -9.72
C SER A 391 25.88 17.40 -8.83
N VAL A 392 25.83 17.15 -7.52
CA VAL A 392 25.74 18.22 -6.52
C VAL A 392 27.16 18.77 -6.38
N GLU A 393 27.45 19.88 -7.06
CA GLU A 393 28.74 20.56 -6.87
C GLU A 393 28.81 21.10 -5.43
N PRO A 394 29.93 20.87 -4.70
CA PRO A 394 30.11 21.37 -3.33
C PRO A 394 29.85 22.88 -3.24
N ALA A 395 29.21 23.31 -2.16
CA ALA A 395 28.86 24.70 -1.91
C ALA A 395 30.11 25.61 -1.90
N GLY A 396 30.47 26.22 -3.04
CA GLY A 396 31.59 27.17 -3.06
C GLY A 396 32.23 27.53 -4.39
N LYS A 397 31.96 26.82 -5.50
CA LYS A 397 32.46 27.26 -6.82
C LYS A 397 31.54 28.32 -7.43
N LEU A 398 32.04 29.55 -7.47
CA LEU A 398 31.45 30.68 -8.19
C LEU A 398 31.11 30.29 -9.64
N PHE A 399 29.85 30.51 -10.04
CA PHE A 399 29.42 30.48 -11.43
C PHE A 399 30.32 31.37 -12.29
N THR A 400 31.14 30.78 -13.16
CA THR A 400 31.63 31.50 -14.34
C THR A 400 31.00 30.91 -15.58
N THR A 401 29.85 31.47 -15.98
CA THR A 401 29.20 31.22 -17.27
C THR A 401 30.04 31.85 -18.39
N TRP A 402 31.11 31.16 -18.81
CA TRP A 402 31.86 31.53 -20.03
C TRP A 402 31.29 30.88 -21.30
N GLY A 403 30.33 29.97 -21.18
CA GLY A 403 29.76 29.20 -22.31
C GLY A 403 28.83 29.97 -23.26
N SER A 404 28.37 31.18 -22.90
CA SER A 404 27.39 31.94 -23.71
C SER A 404 28.00 33.10 -24.53
N LEU A 405 29.33 33.21 -24.62
CA LEU A 405 30.00 34.35 -25.28
C LEU A 405 30.68 34.07 -26.63
N LYS A 406 30.35 32.97 -27.31
CA LYS A 406 30.83 32.74 -28.69
C LYS A 406 29.71 32.45 -29.68
N THR A 407 28.82 33.42 -29.83
CA THR A 407 28.04 33.64 -31.05
C THR A 407 27.61 35.11 -31.11
N LYS A 408 28.49 35.97 -31.62
CA LYS A 408 28.14 37.22 -32.29
C LYS A 408 29.04 37.40 -33.50
#